data_AF-A0A3C0UBR4-F1
#
_entry.id   AF-A0A3C0UBR4-F1
#
_cell.length_a   1.000
_cell.length_b   1.000
_cell.length_c   1.000
_cell.angle_alpha   90.00
_cell.angle_beta   90.00
_cell.angle_gamma   90.00
#
_symmetry.space_group_name_H-M   'P 1'
#
loop_
_entity.id
_entity.type
_entity.pdbx_description
1 polymer ?
#
loop_
_entity_poly.entity_id
_entity_poly.type
_entity_poly.pdbx_seq_one_letter_code
_entity_poly.pdbx_strand_id
1 'polypeptide(L)' 'MLAEMGFNFYDLIGNELEFSLEHRLLNIILIFGFCLAIWSAVTNYILDLDSLLVLSCIIYAVVLAALYYTSVV' A
#
# COMPACT_ATOMS: atom_id res chain seq x y z
N MET A 1 16.53 -18.89 -12.64
CA MET A 1 16.34 -18.80 -11.17
C MET A 1 15.94 -17.38 -10.72
N LEU A 2 15.09 -16.66 -11.46
CA LEU A 2 14.58 -15.33 -11.06
C LEU A 2 13.06 -15.18 -11.33
N ALA A 3 12.35 -16.28 -11.54
CA ALA A 3 10.92 -16.28 -11.87
C ALA A 3 10.01 -16.82 -10.73
N GLU A 4 10.58 -17.21 -9.58
CA GLU A 4 9.86 -17.79 -8.44
C GLU A 4 9.73 -16.84 -7.24
N MET A 5 9.81 -15.54 -7.46
CA MET A 5 9.26 -14.54 -6.53
C MET A 5 7.97 -13.95 -7.13
N GLY A 6 7.15 -14.82 -7.71
CA GLY A 6 5.81 -14.45 -8.16
C GLY A 6 4.95 -14.16 -6.95
N PHE A 7 5.00 -12.93 -6.45
CA PHE A 7 3.91 -12.39 -5.63
C PHE A 7 2.65 -12.59 -6.45
N ASN A 8 1.83 -13.55 -6.05
CA ASN A 8 0.60 -13.84 -6.72
C ASN A 8 -0.32 -12.65 -6.43
N PHE A 9 -0.43 -11.73 -7.39
CA PHE A 9 -1.23 -10.51 -7.25
C PHE A 9 -2.67 -10.82 -6.83
N TYR A 10 -3.16 -12.00 -7.19
CA TYR A 10 -4.45 -12.52 -6.76
C TYR A 10 -4.55 -12.71 -5.24
N ASP A 11 -3.49 -13.22 -4.60
CA ASP A 11 -3.44 -13.37 -3.14
C ASP A 11 -3.25 -12.01 -2.44
N LEU A 12 -2.57 -11.06 -3.09
CA LEU A 12 -2.37 -9.70 -2.57
C LEU A 12 -3.67 -8.85 -2.61
N ILE A 13 -4.52 -9.06 -3.61
CA ILE A 13 -5.77 -8.30 -3.77
C ILE A 13 -6.93 -8.96 -2.99
N GLY A 14 -6.83 -10.27 -2.73
CA GLY A 14 -7.87 -11.08 -2.11
C GLY A 14 -8.45 -12.08 -3.12
N ASN A 15 -8.57 -13.34 -2.69
CA ASN A 15 -9.08 -14.45 -3.49
C ASN A 15 -10.50 -14.15 -3.99
N GLU A 16 -10.74 -14.32 -5.29
CA GLU A 16 -12.02 -14.00 -5.94
C GLU A 16 -13.19 -14.85 -5.39
N LEU A 17 -12.88 -15.99 -4.79
CA LEU A 17 -13.87 -16.91 -4.20
C LEU A 17 -14.31 -16.48 -2.79
N GLU A 18 -13.49 -15.70 -2.08
CA GLU A 18 -13.71 -15.33 -0.68
C GLU A 18 -14.08 -13.86 -0.51
N PHE A 19 -13.54 -12.98 -1.37
CA PHE A 19 -13.73 -11.54 -1.27
C PHE A 19 -14.65 -10.99 -2.36
N SER A 20 -15.59 -10.14 -1.96
CA SER A 20 -16.42 -9.38 -2.91
C SER A 20 -15.55 -8.42 -3.76
N LEU A 21 -16.06 -8.05 -4.93
CA LEU A 21 -15.38 -7.08 -5.81
C LEU A 21 -15.04 -5.77 -5.08
N GLU A 22 -15.89 -5.33 -4.15
CA GLU A 22 -15.69 -4.11 -3.37
C GLU A 22 -14.45 -4.20 -2.45
N HIS A 23 -14.24 -5.34 -1.78
CA HIS A 23 -13.07 -5.56 -0.92
C HIS A 23 -11.78 -5.63 -1.73
N ARG A 24 -11.84 -6.28 -2.89
CA ARG A 24 -10.71 -6.36 -3.82
C ARG A 24 -10.32 -4.97 -4.34
N LEU A 25 -11.31 -4.15 -4.70
CA LEU A 25 -11.09 -2.77 -5.12
C LEU A 25 -10.49 -1.93 -3.99
N LEU A 26 -11.00 -2.07 -2.77
CA LEU A 26 -10.45 -1.42 -1.59
C LEU A 26 -8.98 -1.80 -1.37
N ASN A 27 -8.65 -3.10 -1.42
CA ASN A 27 -7.28 -3.59 -1.27
C ASN A 27 -6.33 -3.01 -2.32
N ILE A 28 -6.78 -2.93 -3.58
CA ILE A 28 -6.03 -2.26 -4.65
C ILE A 28 -5.75 -0.80 -4.29
N ILE A 29 -6.78 -0.04 -3.90
CA ILE A 29 -6.64 1.37 -3.53
C ILE A 29 -5.69 1.54 -2.34
N LEU A 30 -5.76 0.67 -1.33
CA LEU A 30 -4.90 0.71 -0.15
C LEU A 30 -3.44 0.46 -0.51
N ILE A 31 -3.15 -0.55 -1.35
CA ILE A 31 -1.80 -0.85 -1.82
C ILE A 31 -1.24 0.31 -2.65
N PHE A 32 -2.01 0.83 -3.60
CA PHE A 32 -1.57 1.96 -4.42
C PHE A 32 -1.36 3.22 -3.57
N GLY A 33 -2.27 3.51 -2.65
CA GLY A 33 -2.15 4.62 -1.71
C GLY A 33 -0.89 4.52 -0.85
N PHE A 34 -0.58 3.31 -0.35
CA PHE A 34 0.64 3.04 0.42
C PHE A 34 1.91 3.34 -0.39
N CYS A 35 1.99 2.82 -1.62
CA CYS A 35 3.10 3.06 -2.52
C CYS A 35 3.27 4.56 -2.83
N LEU A 36 2.16 5.26 -3.08
CA LEU A 36 2.17 6.71 -3.31
C LEU A 36 2.62 7.48 -2.07
N ALA A 37 2.16 7.11 -0.87
CA ALA A 37 2.57 7.76 0.37
C ALA A 37 4.07 7.60 0.64
N ILE A 38 4.63 6.41 0.41
CA ILE A 38 6.08 6.19 0.49
C ILE A 38 6.82 7.02 -0.56
N TRP A 39 6.36 6.99 -1.82
CA TRP A 39 6.99 7.75 -2.89
C TRP A 39 6.98 9.27 -2.61
N SER A 40 5.88 9.78 -2.08
CA SER A 40 5.77 11.17 -1.64
C SER A 40 6.71 11.47 -0.47
N ALA A 41 6.82 10.59 0.53
CA ALA A 41 7.79 10.77 1.62
C ALA A 41 9.23 10.84 1.10
N VAL A 42 9.62 9.94 0.20
CA VAL A 42 10.94 9.89 -0.43
C VAL A 42 11.20 11.16 -1.23
N THR A 43 10.23 11.60 -2.06
CA THR A 43 10.36 12.81 -2.88
C THR A 43 10.49 14.05 -2.00
N ASN A 44 9.66 14.17 -0.95
CA ASN A 44 9.72 15.29 0.00
C ASN A 44 11.06 15.33 0.74
N TYR A 45 11.62 14.16 1.08
CA TYR A 45 12.94 14.06 1.70
C TYR A 45 14.07 14.45 0.73
N ILE A 46 14.02 14.00 -0.53
CA ILE A 46 15.03 14.35 -1.54
C ILE A 46 15.02 15.84 -1.87
N LEU A 47 13.84 16.46 -1.88
CA LEU A 47 13.68 17.89 -2.14
C LEU A 47 13.94 18.78 -0.92
N ASP A 48 14.32 18.18 0.22
CA ASP A 48 14.58 18.87 1.49
C ASP A 48 13.43 19.83 1.88
N LEU A 49 12.20 19.36 1.70
CA LEU A 49 11.00 20.08 2.10
C LEU A 49 10.76 19.94 3.62
N ASP A 50 9.56 20.25 4.09
CA ASP A 50 9.25 20.19 5.52
C ASP A 50 9.33 18.76 6.09
N SER A 51 10.07 18.61 7.18
CA SER A 51 10.13 17.36 7.96
C SER A 51 8.76 16.86 8.44
N LEU A 52 7.82 17.77 8.73
CA LEU A 52 6.44 17.43 9.08
C LEU A 52 5.68 16.83 7.90
N LEU A 53 5.95 17.28 6.68
CA LEU A 53 5.38 16.71 5.45
C LEU A 53 5.86 15.27 5.28
N VAL A 54 7.16 15.02 5.40
CA VAL A 54 7.73 13.65 5.33
C VAL A 54 7.13 12.75 6.42
N LEU A 55 7.07 13.23 7.67
CA LEU A 55 6.49 12.48 8.78
C LEU A 55 5.02 12.14 8.54
N SER A 56 4.23 13.10 8.05
CA SER A 56 2.82 12.87 7.74
C SER A 56 2.64 11.80 6.66
N CYS A 57 3.44 11.83 5.59
CA CYS A 57 3.43 10.79 4.55
C CYS A 57 3.74 9.40 5.12
N ILE A 58 4.71 9.29 6.04
CA ILE A 58 5.05 8.02 6.69
C ILE A 58 3.87 7.53 7.56
N ILE A 59 3.26 8.41 8.35
CA ILE A 59 2.08 8.08 9.16
C ILE A 59 0.95 7.57 8.26
N TYR A 60 0.66 8.24 7.15
CA TYR A 60 -0.36 7.81 6.20
C TYR A 60 -0.04 6.45 5.59
N ALA A 61 1.22 6.17 5.25
CA ALA A 61 1.63 4.85 4.77
C ALA A 61 1.36 3.77 5.83
N VAL A 62 1.69 4.01 7.09
CA VAL A 62 1.42 3.06 8.18
C VAL A 62 -0.09 2.82 8.36
N VAL A 63 -0.90 3.87 8.32
CA VAL A 63 -2.37 3.75 8.43
C VAL A 63 -2.94 2.93 7.27
N LEU A 64 -2.50 3.18 6.03
CA LEU A 64 -2.96 2.43 4.85
C LEU A 64 -2.54 0.96 4.91
N ALA A 65 -1.33 0.67 5.39
CA ALA A 65 -0.87 -0.70 5.59
C ALA A 65 -1.68 -1.43 6.68
N ALA A 66 -2.01 -0.74 7.78
CA ALA A 66 -2.85 -1.30 8.84
C ALA A 66 -4.28 -1.59 8.33
N LEU A 67 -4.87 -0.66 7.57
CA LEU A 67 -6.19 -0.85 6.95
C LEU A 67 -6.18 -2.02 5.95
N TYR A 68 -5.12 -2.15 5.16
CA TYR A 68 -4.96 -3.28 4.26
C TYR A 68 -4.87 -4.60 5.02
N TYR A 69 -4.09 -4.65 6.09
CA TYR A 69 -4.00 -5.84 6.94
C TYR A 69 -5.37 -6.23 7.52
N THR A 70 -6.14 -5.27 8.03
CA THR A 70 -7.51 -5.53 8.55
C THR A 70 -8.52 -5.88 7.47
N SER A 71 -8.23 -5.57 6.20
CA SER A 71 -9.11 -5.89 5.07
C SER A 71 -8.83 -7.29 4.52
N VAL A 72 -7.63 -7.82 4.75
CA VAL A 72 -7.19 -9.15 4.29
C VAL A 72 -7.38 -10.23 5.37
N VAL A 73 -7.26 -9.88 6.66
CA VAL A 73 -7.40 -10.78 7.81
C VAL A 73 -8.82 -10.72 8.37
#